data_AF-A0A4U2B232-F1
#
_entry.id   AF-A0A4U2B232-F1
#
_cell.length_a   1.000
_cell.length_b   1.000
_cell.length_c   1.000
_cell.angle_alpha   90.00
_cell.angle_beta   90.00
_cell.angle_gamma   90.00
#
_symmetry.space_group_name_H-M   'P 1'
#
loop_
_entity.id
_entity.type
_entity.pdbx_description
1 polymer ?
#
loop_
_entity_poly.entity_id
_entity_poly.type
_entity_poly.pdbx_seq_one_letter_code
_entity_poly.pdbx_strand_id
1 'polypeptide(L)'
;MVYKLTIPTLVLTTMLTACGGDSSGGKTANASKGVIDASSANSVVTLGSNYSLHLSVKSITPGTDKNVNIDITQYGNTQKASGSFAQVHGIPERNYKTQSDADITFSVTATNSSGKTFDVENFNIYYEDFRSTTTPEDLAIAEVENNINNVVLWKKDDTVTINKQFILDATGVKFNIDQMRPMNLYVRVGNTLSNGVQFVPSFAQSNSETFARVSTNDCSVISNTTGDLLAKGIMQKTCVEAHGYKIPLLIEDKAVNNSEAKVAHVKNIMQYYLDNFPAEVTKAIYDSKAAMAFFYDEDWADGPNRDAGEYLDENYRFQDLFATETTDTTKGENKPDLATQRDAAFEEIIHFVHDYGVMNLAVQSSSSKWATMQKELDELNEKAILAGSYFPNGQDSTIVEADLDAESYDQEYLAYSLYAYYDLNFKGYNAQELSSATFAELQANDPEMVKFMEQYFPTRAALKAKFPGYPNN
;
A
#
# COMPACT_ATOMS: atom_id res chain seq x y z
N MET A 1 34.98 -24.39 -65.08
CA MET A 1 35.53 -23.20 -64.39
C MET A 1 34.85 -21.98 -64.98
N VAL A 2 33.95 -21.34 -64.23
CA VAL A 2 33.24 -20.14 -64.67
C VAL A 2 33.33 -19.12 -63.54
N TYR A 3 34.03 -18.02 -63.81
CA TYR A 3 34.13 -16.87 -62.92
C TYR A 3 32.92 -15.96 -63.10
N LYS A 4 32.35 -15.54 -61.97
CA LYS A 4 31.26 -14.56 -61.86
C LYS A 4 31.75 -13.15 -62.22
N LEU A 5 30.98 -12.45 -63.07
CA LEU A 5 31.08 -11.00 -63.25
C LEU A 5 30.10 -10.28 -62.32
N THR A 6 30.56 -9.18 -61.74
CA THR A 6 29.79 -8.17 -60.98
C THR A 6 29.56 -6.96 -61.89
N ILE A 7 28.36 -6.37 -61.88
CA ILE A 7 28.09 -5.03 -62.41
C ILE A 7 27.18 -4.31 -61.39
N PRO A 8 27.49 -3.05 -60.99
CA PRO A 8 26.77 -2.32 -59.95
C PRO A 8 25.59 -1.49 -60.50
N THR A 9 24.58 -1.33 -59.65
CA THR A 9 23.34 -0.59 -59.91
C THR A 9 23.55 0.92 -59.84
N LEU A 10 23.05 1.62 -60.88
CA LEU A 10 22.99 3.07 -60.97
C LEU A 10 21.67 3.60 -60.39
N VAL A 11 21.82 4.69 -59.64
CA VAL A 11 20.88 5.73 -59.19
C VAL A 11 19.62 5.93 -60.04
N LEU A 12 18.45 6.09 -59.40
CA LEU A 12 17.51 7.18 -59.72
C LEU A 12 16.48 7.44 -58.59
N THR A 13 16.53 8.65 -58.05
CA THR A 13 15.51 9.33 -57.27
C THR A 13 14.35 9.80 -58.16
N THR A 14 13.11 9.64 -57.71
CA THR A 14 12.01 10.58 -58.02
C THR A 14 10.90 10.46 -56.97
N MET A 15 10.48 11.61 -56.46
CA MET A 15 9.30 11.84 -55.62
C MET A 15 7.99 11.72 -56.41
N LEU A 16 6.89 11.38 -55.72
CA LEU A 16 5.61 12.12 -55.59
C LEU A 16 4.38 11.20 -55.48
N THR A 17 3.75 11.28 -54.30
CA THR A 17 2.30 11.32 -54.01
C THR A 17 1.30 10.61 -54.94
N ALA A 18 0.50 9.69 -54.40
CA ALA A 18 -0.94 9.91 -54.14
C ALA A 18 -1.63 8.68 -53.49
N CYS A 19 -2.56 8.99 -52.59
CA CYS A 19 -3.67 8.24 -51.99
C CYS A 19 -3.93 6.77 -52.36
N GLY A 20 -4.14 5.97 -51.31
CA GLY A 20 -4.88 4.71 -51.36
C GLY A 20 -4.90 4.07 -49.97
N GLY A 21 -5.99 4.26 -49.23
CA GLY A 21 -6.19 3.59 -47.94
C GLY A 21 -6.46 2.10 -48.12
N ASP A 22 -5.94 1.27 -47.21
CA ASP A 22 -6.82 0.51 -46.32
C ASP A 22 -6.01 -0.10 -45.15
N SER A 23 -6.62 0.02 -43.96
CA SER A 23 -6.58 -0.87 -42.80
C SER A 23 -5.36 -1.77 -42.52
N SER A 24 -4.63 -1.49 -41.43
CA SER A 24 -4.33 -2.43 -40.31
C SER A 24 -3.11 -2.01 -39.50
N GLY A 25 -3.22 -2.12 -38.16
CA GLY A 25 -2.07 -2.16 -37.25
C GLY A 25 -1.64 -0.82 -36.68
N GLY A 26 -2.40 -0.30 -35.70
CA GLY A 26 -1.92 0.75 -34.81
C GLY A 26 -0.74 0.24 -33.99
N LYS A 27 0.47 0.38 -34.55
CA LYS A 27 1.69 0.43 -33.75
C LYS A 27 1.68 1.79 -33.06
N THR A 28 1.47 1.79 -31.75
CA THR A 28 1.86 2.92 -30.90
C THR A 28 3.31 3.23 -31.21
N ALA A 29 3.53 4.31 -31.96
CA ALA A 29 4.86 4.86 -32.14
C ALA A 29 5.34 5.22 -30.74
N ASN A 30 6.39 4.55 -30.26
CA ASN A 30 7.20 5.05 -29.16
C ASN A 30 7.74 6.41 -29.63
N ALA A 31 7.00 7.48 -29.34
CA ALA A 31 7.48 8.83 -29.49
C ALA A 31 8.75 8.92 -28.65
N SER A 32 9.88 9.28 -29.26
CA SER A 32 11.07 9.66 -28.51
C SER A 32 10.64 10.76 -27.54
N LYS A 33 10.59 10.46 -26.24
CA LYS A 33 10.26 11.44 -25.22
C LYS A 33 11.26 12.58 -25.34
N GLY A 34 10.74 13.80 -25.53
CA GLY A 34 11.61 14.98 -25.44
C GLY A 34 12.02 15.18 -23.98
N VAL A 35 13.19 15.76 -23.74
CA VAL A 35 13.65 16.11 -22.39
C VAL A 35 13.37 17.60 -22.15
N ILE A 36 12.83 17.91 -20.97
CA ILE A 36 12.68 19.27 -20.46
C ILE A 36 13.67 19.49 -19.32
N ASP A 37 14.50 20.51 -19.45
CA ASP A 37 15.35 20.97 -18.37
C ASP A 37 14.57 22.00 -17.53
N ALA A 38 14.14 21.60 -16.33
CA ALA A 38 13.34 22.45 -15.45
C ALA A 38 14.08 23.71 -14.99
N SER A 39 15.42 23.74 -15.07
CA SER A 39 16.23 24.91 -14.74
C SER A 39 16.31 25.94 -15.87
N SER A 40 15.90 25.57 -17.09
CA SER A 40 16.00 26.40 -18.30
C SER A 40 14.65 26.94 -18.73
N ALA A 41 14.45 28.26 -18.58
CA ALA A 41 13.22 28.93 -19.01
C ALA A 41 12.89 28.67 -20.50
N ASN A 42 13.92 28.61 -21.36
CA ASN A 42 13.74 28.31 -22.78
C ASN A 42 13.23 26.88 -23.01
N SER A 43 13.68 25.92 -22.19
CA SER A 43 13.19 24.54 -22.26
C SER A 43 11.74 24.46 -21.78
N VAL A 44 11.44 25.06 -20.63
CA VAL A 44 10.09 25.07 -20.04
C VAL A 44 9.05 25.72 -20.94
N VAL A 45 9.40 26.80 -21.66
CA VAL A 45 8.49 27.47 -22.61
C VAL A 45 7.97 26.52 -23.70
N THR A 46 8.70 25.45 -24.03
CA THR A 46 8.26 24.45 -25.02
C THR A 46 7.06 23.62 -24.58
N LEU A 47 6.77 23.58 -23.28
CA LEU A 47 5.59 22.92 -22.72
C LEU A 47 4.29 23.71 -22.96
N GLY A 48 4.40 25.00 -23.29
CA GLY A 48 3.25 25.91 -23.39
C GLY A 48 2.71 26.35 -22.02
N SER A 49 1.53 26.98 -22.00
CA SER A 49 0.95 27.56 -20.78
C SER A 49 0.17 26.56 -19.92
N ASN A 50 -0.28 25.45 -20.50
CA ASN A 50 -1.23 24.52 -19.88
C ASN A 50 -0.67 23.10 -19.96
N TYR A 51 0.32 22.80 -19.13
CA TYR A 51 0.87 21.46 -18.97
C TYR A 51 0.64 20.96 -17.55
N SER A 52 0.60 19.64 -17.38
CA SER A 52 0.63 18.98 -16.07
C SER A 52 2.02 18.41 -15.79
N LEU A 53 2.36 18.30 -14.50
CA LEU A 53 3.54 17.59 -14.03
C LEU A 53 3.08 16.33 -13.31
N HIS A 54 3.83 15.26 -13.46
CA HIS A 54 3.61 14.01 -12.76
C HIS A 54 4.92 13.57 -12.11
N LEU A 55 4.97 13.68 -10.78
CA LEU A 55 6.04 13.21 -9.92
C LEU A 55 5.79 11.74 -9.59
N SER A 56 6.78 10.90 -9.84
CA SER A 56 6.70 9.47 -9.54
C SER A 56 7.92 8.98 -8.78
N VAL A 57 7.70 7.99 -7.90
CA VAL A 57 8.78 7.21 -7.31
C VAL A 57 9.40 6.33 -8.40
N LYS A 58 10.68 6.58 -8.71
CA LYS A 58 11.44 5.83 -9.73
C LYS A 58 12.06 4.58 -9.13
N SER A 59 12.64 4.69 -7.94
CA SER A 59 13.23 3.57 -7.22
C SER A 59 13.36 3.88 -5.74
N ILE A 60 13.27 2.82 -4.93
CA ILE A 60 13.55 2.83 -3.51
C ILE A 60 14.79 1.95 -3.30
N THR A 61 15.78 2.48 -2.61
CA THR A 61 16.94 1.71 -2.15
C THR A 61 16.84 1.59 -0.63
N PRO A 62 16.42 0.43 -0.10
CA PRO A 62 16.34 0.22 1.34
C PRO A 62 17.71 0.40 1.99
N GLY A 63 17.76 1.22 3.04
CA GLY A 63 18.94 1.46 3.85
C GLY A 63 19.20 0.34 4.86
N THR A 64 20.17 0.60 5.75
CA THR A 64 20.65 -0.39 6.72
C THR A 64 19.95 -0.32 8.07
N ASP A 65 19.33 0.81 8.41
CA ASP A 65 18.61 0.97 9.68
C ASP A 65 17.23 0.31 9.58
N LYS A 66 17.10 -0.88 10.16
CA LYS A 66 15.86 -1.66 10.17
C LYS A 66 14.91 -1.29 11.30
N ASN A 67 15.06 -0.11 11.91
CA ASN A 67 14.23 0.36 13.02
C ASN A 67 13.33 1.54 12.66
N VAL A 68 13.31 1.89 11.38
CA VAL A 68 12.39 2.86 10.78
C VAL A 68 11.50 2.09 9.80
N ASN A 69 10.23 2.45 9.72
CA ASN A 69 9.34 2.15 8.62
C ASN A 69 8.96 3.47 7.96
N ILE A 70 8.73 3.40 6.66
CA ILE A 70 8.28 4.54 5.89
C ILE A 70 7.24 4.02 4.92
N ASP A 71 6.03 4.53 5.09
CA ASP A 71 4.94 4.32 4.15
C ASP A 71 4.90 5.53 3.20
N ILE A 72 4.77 5.24 1.92
CA ILE A 72 4.91 6.21 0.84
C ILE A 72 3.71 6.08 -0.09
N THR A 73 2.95 7.15 -0.22
CA THR A 73 1.80 7.23 -1.13
C THR A 73 2.08 8.22 -2.23
N GLN A 74 2.10 7.75 -3.47
CA GLN A 74 2.12 8.60 -4.66
C GLN A 74 0.68 8.84 -5.10
N TYR A 75 0.24 10.09 -5.08
CA TYR A 75 -1.09 10.47 -5.53
C TYR A 75 -1.13 10.67 -7.04
N GLY A 76 -2.30 10.46 -7.63
CA GLY A 76 -2.53 10.80 -9.03
C GLY A 76 -2.77 12.28 -9.26
N ASN A 77 -2.73 12.66 -10.53
CA ASN A 77 -3.08 14.02 -10.98
C ASN A 77 -4.59 14.22 -11.14
N THR A 78 -5.38 13.15 -11.06
CA THR A 78 -6.81 13.18 -11.33
C THR A 78 -7.58 13.38 -10.03
N GLN A 79 -8.09 14.58 -9.82
CA GLN A 79 -9.11 14.88 -8.81
C GLN A 79 -10.43 15.26 -9.50
N LYS A 80 -11.55 14.95 -8.85
CA LYS A 80 -12.89 15.32 -9.29
C LYS A 80 -13.40 16.50 -8.47
N ALA A 81 -14.18 17.38 -9.10
CA ALA A 81 -14.84 18.48 -8.39
C ALA A 81 -15.95 18.01 -7.43
N SER A 82 -16.39 16.76 -7.54
CA SER A 82 -17.41 16.13 -6.69
C SER A 82 -17.29 14.61 -6.78
N GLY A 83 -17.59 13.89 -5.70
CA GLY A 83 -17.48 12.43 -5.66
C GLY A 83 -17.45 11.89 -4.23
N SER A 84 -16.86 10.71 -4.05
CA SER A 84 -16.43 10.21 -2.73
C SER A 84 -15.26 11.02 -2.18
N PHE A 85 -14.92 10.80 -0.90
CA PHE A 85 -13.79 11.45 -0.23
C PHE A 85 -12.51 11.39 -1.07
N ALA A 86 -12.02 10.19 -1.39
CA ALA A 86 -10.78 10.02 -2.16
C ALA A 86 -10.84 10.66 -3.56
N GLN A 87 -12.00 10.67 -4.22
CA GLN A 87 -12.14 11.27 -5.56
C GLN A 87 -11.94 12.79 -5.55
N VAL A 88 -12.25 13.47 -4.45
CA VAL A 88 -12.10 14.93 -4.31
C VAL A 88 -10.72 15.27 -3.75
N HIS A 89 -10.26 14.51 -2.76
CA HIS A 89 -9.11 14.88 -1.94
C HIS A 89 -7.78 14.32 -2.44
N GLY A 90 -7.79 13.17 -3.11
CA GLY A 90 -6.60 12.55 -3.67
C GLY A 90 -6.76 11.05 -3.83
N ILE A 91 -6.43 10.54 -5.02
CA ILE A 91 -6.48 9.11 -5.32
C ILE A 91 -5.05 8.58 -5.31
N PRO A 92 -4.72 7.62 -4.45
CA PRO A 92 -3.44 6.91 -4.51
C PRO A 92 -3.28 6.20 -5.86
N GLU A 93 -2.17 6.47 -6.53
CA GLU A 93 -1.77 5.73 -7.73
C GLU A 93 -0.80 4.61 -7.40
N ARG A 94 0.03 4.76 -6.36
CA ARG A 94 1.01 3.76 -5.92
C ARG A 94 1.26 3.88 -4.42
N ASN A 95 1.21 2.76 -3.71
CA ASN A 95 1.66 2.67 -2.33
C ASN A 95 2.97 1.87 -2.21
N TYR A 96 3.80 2.24 -1.23
CA TYR A 96 5.02 1.53 -0.87
C TYR A 96 5.15 1.51 0.65
N LYS A 97 5.61 0.39 1.21
CA LYS A 97 5.84 0.21 2.64
C LYS A 97 7.23 -0.36 2.85
N THR A 98 8.07 0.38 3.55
CA THR A 98 9.45 -0.02 3.82
C THR A 98 9.62 -0.43 5.28
N GLN A 99 10.50 -1.39 5.55
CA GLN A 99 10.86 -1.82 6.91
C GLN A 99 12.28 -1.37 7.27
N SER A 100 12.70 -0.25 6.69
CA SER A 100 13.96 0.42 6.99
C SER A 100 13.92 1.90 6.63
N ASP A 101 14.98 2.61 6.97
CA ASP A 101 15.35 3.83 6.25
C ASP A 101 15.48 3.55 4.74
N ALA A 102 15.41 4.59 3.92
CA ALA A 102 15.51 4.44 2.48
C ALA A 102 16.03 5.69 1.77
N ASP A 103 16.72 5.47 0.66
CA ASP A 103 16.92 6.46 -0.39
C ASP A 103 15.82 6.31 -1.44
N ILE A 104 15.10 7.39 -1.71
CA ILE A 104 14.00 7.44 -2.67
C ILE A 104 14.40 8.36 -3.81
N THR A 105 14.51 7.78 -5.01
CA THR A 105 14.77 8.54 -6.24
C THR A 105 13.46 8.75 -6.98
N PHE A 106 13.27 9.97 -7.47
CA PHE A 106 12.09 10.36 -8.21
C PHE A 106 12.35 10.53 -9.70
N SER A 107 11.28 10.50 -10.47
CA SER A 107 11.25 10.97 -11.85
C SER A 107 10.07 11.88 -12.04
N VAL A 108 10.19 12.84 -12.95
CA VAL A 108 9.09 13.75 -13.28
C VAL A 108 8.81 13.66 -14.77
N THR A 109 7.54 13.60 -15.12
CA THR A 109 7.10 13.75 -16.51
C THR A 109 6.21 14.98 -16.64
N ALA A 110 6.33 15.68 -17.77
CA ALA A 110 5.46 16.79 -18.11
C ALA A 110 4.58 16.38 -19.29
N THR A 111 3.28 16.68 -19.24
CA THR A 111 2.35 16.46 -20.34
C THR A 111 1.78 17.79 -20.80
N ASN A 112 2.06 18.17 -22.05
CA ASN A 112 1.56 19.42 -22.59
C ASN A 112 0.08 19.32 -23.01
N SER A 113 -0.53 20.45 -23.39
CA SER A 113 -1.93 20.52 -23.82
C SER A 113 -2.28 19.67 -25.06
N SER A 114 -1.29 19.21 -25.82
CA SER A 114 -1.47 18.30 -26.95
C SER A 114 -1.38 16.82 -26.54
N GLY A 115 -1.22 16.52 -25.25
CA GLY A 115 -1.04 15.17 -24.73
C GLY A 115 0.37 14.59 -24.97
N LYS A 116 1.33 15.41 -25.42
CA LYS A 116 2.71 14.95 -25.59
C LYS A 116 3.42 14.94 -24.23
N THR A 117 4.03 13.81 -23.91
CA THR A 117 4.79 13.60 -22.68
C THR A 117 6.28 13.85 -22.89
N PHE A 118 6.92 14.38 -21.86
CA PHE A 118 8.33 14.71 -21.80
C PHE A 118 8.90 14.24 -20.46
N ASP A 119 10.13 13.72 -20.48
CA ASP A 119 10.85 13.51 -19.22
C ASP A 119 11.40 14.87 -18.76
N VAL A 120 11.37 15.11 -17.45
CA VAL A 120 11.84 16.36 -16.84
C VAL A 120 13.09 16.09 -16.02
N GLU A 121 14.15 16.86 -16.27
CA GLU A 121 15.43 16.79 -15.58
C GLU A 121 15.73 18.10 -14.85
N ASN A 122 16.72 18.08 -13.95
CA ASN A 122 17.17 19.23 -13.14
C ASN A 122 16.02 19.93 -12.38
N PHE A 123 15.00 19.17 -11.99
CA PHE A 123 13.93 19.67 -11.15
C PHE A 123 14.39 19.78 -9.70
N ASN A 124 13.65 20.55 -8.91
CA ASN A 124 13.87 20.67 -7.48
C ASN A 124 12.69 20.05 -6.73
N ILE A 125 12.97 19.50 -5.56
CA ILE A 125 11.97 18.92 -4.66
C ILE A 125 11.56 19.99 -3.65
N TYR A 126 10.25 20.13 -3.50
CA TYR A 126 9.60 21.03 -2.56
C TYR A 126 8.81 20.20 -1.54
N TYR A 127 8.58 20.76 -0.36
CA TYR A 127 7.73 20.19 0.67
C TYR A 127 6.64 21.17 1.06
N GLU A 128 5.50 20.67 1.51
CA GLU A 128 4.46 21.49 2.14
C GLU A 128 4.91 21.93 3.54
N ASP A 129 5.00 23.24 3.80
CA ASP A 129 5.35 23.75 5.14
C ASP A 129 4.08 23.93 5.97
N PHE A 130 3.84 22.99 6.88
CA PHE A 130 2.61 22.95 7.68
C PHE A 130 2.40 24.16 8.58
N ARG A 131 3.44 24.93 8.88
CA ARG A 131 3.30 26.19 9.63
C ARG A 131 2.60 27.28 8.81
N SER A 132 2.45 27.06 7.51
CA SER A 132 1.91 28.01 6.55
C SER A 132 0.57 27.60 5.93
N THR A 133 0.09 26.37 6.21
CA THR A 133 -1.16 25.86 5.63
C THR A 133 -2.34 26.00 6.60
N THR A 134 -3.55 26.10 6.05
CA THR A 134 -4.81 26.12 6.82
C THR A 134 -5.44 24.73 6.92
N THR A 135 -4.74 23.70 6.44
CA THR A 135 -5.21 22.31 6.37
C THR A 135 -5.38 21.78 7.81
N PRO A 136 -6.56 21.26 8.20
CA PRO A 136 -6.80 20.70 9.53
C PRO A 136 -5.82 19.58 9.93
N GLU A 137 -5.70 19.33 11.24
CA GLU A 137 -4.84 18.31 11.86
C GLU A 137 -5.50 16.92 11.74
N ASP A 138 -4.64 15.90 11.57
CA ASP A 138 -4.90 14.44 11.49
C ASP A 138 -5.22 13.83 10.10
N LEU A 139 -4.36 12.85 9.75
CA LEU A 139 -4.44 11.72 8.80
C LEU A 139 -4.76 11.96 7.29
N ALA A 140 -3.88 11.37 6.46
CA ALA A 140 -3.70 11.53 5.01
C ALA A 140 -3.61 12.98 4.49
N ILE A 141 -3.17 13.15 3.24
CA ILE A 141 -3.44 14.38 2.50
C ILE A 141 -4.97 14.57 2.48
N ALA A 142 -5.49 15.44 3.35
CA ALA A 142 -6.89 15.86 3.31
C ALA A 142 -7.22 16.55 1.97
N GLU A 143 -6.23 17.14 1.29
CA GLU A 143 -6.35 17.66 -0.07
C GLU A 143 -4.96 17.80 -0.74
N VAL A 144 -4.74 17.20 -1.93
CA VAL A 144 -3.44 17.35 -2.62
C VAL A 144 -3.23 18.83 -2.96
N GLU A 145 -2.16 19.41 -2.41
CA GLU A 145 -1.80 20.81 -2.63
C GLU A 145 -1.72 21.17 -4.12
N ASN A 146 -2.31 22.31 -4.49
CA ASN A 146 -2.37 22.82 -5.86
C ASN A 146 -1.83 24.26 -6.00
N ASN A 147 -1.56 24.94 -4.89
CA ASN A 147 -1.04 26.29 -4.80
C ASN A 147 0.48 26.27 -4.56
N ILE A 148 1.23 26.67 -5.59
CA ILE A 148 2.70 26.77 -5.58
C ILE A 148 3.30 27.65 -4.47
N ASN A 149 2.50 28.50 -3.82
CA ASN A 149 2.97 29.38 -2.75
C ASN A 149 2.98 28.71 -1.38
N ASN A 150 2.35 27.55 -1.25
CA ASN A 150 2.26 26.79 0.01
C ASN A 150 3.42 25.78 0.16
N VAL A 151 4.24 25.61 -0.88
CA VAL A 151 5.39 24.70 -0.88
C VAL A 151 6.73 25.44 -0.80
N VAL A 152 7.66 24.86 -0.05
CA VAL A 152 9.00 25.42 0.20
C VAL A 152 10.06 24.52 -0.43
N LEU A 153 11.07 25.14 -1.05
CA LEU A 153 12.19 24.42 -1.66
C LEU A 153 12.95 23.62 -0.59
N TRP A 154 13.04 22.31 -0.76
CA TRP A 154 13.90 21.47 0.09
C TRP A 154 15.26 21.23 -0.54
N LYS A 155 15.30 20.62 -1.73
CA LYS A 155 16.52 20.03 -2.29
C LYS A 155 16.57 20.21 -3.80
N LYS A 156 17.80 20.41 -4.31
CA LYS A 156 18.12 20.46 -5.75
C LYS A 156 18.74 19.14 -6.19
N ASP A 157 17.98 18.07 -6.02
CA ASP A 157 18.39 16.69 -6.24
C ASP A 157 17.14 15.86 -6.54
N ASP A 158 17.27 14.78 -7.29
CA ASP A 158 16.17 13.87 -7.60
C ASP A 158 16.01 12.76 -6.55
N THR A 159 16.93 12.69 -5.59
CA THR A 159 16.96 11.66 -4.57
C THR A 159 16.91 12.26 -3.17
N VAL A 160 16.09 11.67 -2.30
CA VAL A 160 15.97 12.03 -0.88
C VAL A 160 16.26 10.83 0.00
N THR A 161 16.93 11.08 1.12
CA THR A 161 17.15 10.06 2.16
C THR A 161 16.16 10.32 3.27
N ILE A 162 15.35 9.33 3.59
CA ILE A 162 14.44 9.36 4.73
C ILE A 162 14.98 8.35 5.75
N ASN A 163 15.54 8.87 6.84
CA ASN A 163 16.09 8.09 7.93
C ASN A 163 15.63 8.69 9.27
N LYS A 164 15.87 7.98 10.37
CA LYS A 164 15.44 8.40 11.70
C LYS A 164 15.87 9.82 12.06
N GLN A 165 17.15 10.15 11.83
CA GLN A 165 17.69 11.47 12.17
C GLN A 165 17.00 12.57 11.37
N PHE A 166 16.79 12.37 10.07
CA PHE A 166 16.06 13.31 9.22
C PHE A 166 14.64 13.54 9.73
N ILE A 167 13.92 12.47 10.10
CA ILE A 167 12.55 12.54 10.60
C ILE A 167 12.51 13.39 11.89
N LEU A 168 13.40 13.12 12.83
CA LEU A 168 13.51 13.88 14.09
C LEU A 168 13.84 15.36 13.84
N ASP A 169 14.83 15.65 12.98
CA ASP A 169 15.25 17.01 12.67
C ASP A 169 14.17 17.82 11.92
N ALA A 170 13.26 17.13 11.22
CA ALA A 170 12.21 17.73 10.40
C ALA A 170 10.84 17.79 11.10
N THR A 171 10.70 17.21 12.30
CA THR A 171 9.47 17.24 13.09
C THR A 171 9.10 18.68 13.47
N GLY A 172 7.81 19.01 13.37
CA GLY A 172 7.27 20.36 13.58
C GLY A 172 7.42 21.31 12.37
N VAL A 173 8.02 20.84 11.26
CA VAL A 173 8.14 21.62 10.02
C VAL A 173 7.65 20.82 8.82
N LYS A 174 8.17 19.59 8.64
CA LYS A 174 7.82 18.71 7.51
C LYS A 174 7.04 17.48 7.92
N PHE A 175 7.05 17.13 9.20
CA PHE A 175 6.24 16.08 9.80
C PHE A 175 5.59 16.66 11.06
N ASN A 176 4.44 16.14 11.45
CA ASN A 176 4.01 16.22 12.85
C ASN A 176 3.66 14.82 13.33
N ILE A 177 4.62 14.14 13.97
CA ILE A 177 4.48 12.74 14.38
C ILE A 177 3.38 12.59 15.44
N ASP A 178 3.28 13.53 16.38
CA ASP A 178 2.30 13.50 17.48
C ASP A 178 0.85 13.65 16.98
N GLN A 179 0.68 14.28 15.81
CA GLN A 179 -0.61 14.48 15.14
C GLN A 179 -0.70 13.64 13.85
N MET A 180 0.17 12.64 13.72
CA MET A 180 0.27 11.75 12.57
C MET A 180 0.24 12.46 11.20
N ARG A 181 0.71 13.71 11.13
CA ARG A 181 0.76 14.45 9.87
C ARG A 181 1.97 14.00 9.05
N PRO A 182 1.75 13.50 7.83
CA PRO A 182 2.82 13.03 6.98
C PRO A 182 3.61 14.18 6.36
N MET A 183 4.75 13.90 5.73
CA MET A 183 5.43 14.87 4.86
C MET A 183 4.95 14.73 3.43
N ASN A 184 4.57 15.84 2.79
CA ASN A 184 4.19 15.87 1.38
C ASN A 184 5.27 16.51 0.52
N LEU A 185 5.67 15.83 -0.55
CA LEU A 185 6.65 16.30 -1.52
C LEU A 185 6.02 16.60 -2.88
N TYR A 186 6.56 17.65 -3.51
CA TYR A 186 6.11 18.14 -4.80
C TYR A 186 7.29 18.56 -5.67
N VAL A 187 7.05 18.64 -6.98
CA VAL A 187 7.94 19.30 -7.92
C VAL A 187 7.23 20.49 -8.54
N ARG A 188 7.95 21.61 -8.61
CA ARG A 188 7.50 22.83 -9.28
C ARG A 188 8.34 23.10 -10.52
N VAL A 189 7.68 23.31 -11.64
CA VAL A 189 8.27 23.85 -12.88
C VAL A 189 7.47 25.09 -13.27
N GLY A 190 8.13 26.25 -13.37
CA GLY A 190 7.43 27.52 -13.59
C GLY A 190 6.37 27.81 -12.50
N ASN A 191 5.11 27.89 -12.91
CA ASN A 191 3.95 28.07 -12.02
C ASN A 191 3.07 26.83 -11.93
N THR A 192 3.56 25.67 -12.37
CA THR A 192 2.86 24.39 -12.30
C THR A 192 3.45 23.55 -11.17
N LEU A 193 2.58 22.95 -10.36
CA LEU A 193 2.91 21.97 -9.34
C LEU A 193 2.58 20.56 -9.85
N SER A 194 3.31 19.54 -9.40
CA SER A 194 2.97 18.13 -9.62
C SER A 194 1.88 17.66 -8.66
N ASN A 195 1.39 16.43 -8.86
CA ASN A 195 0.84 15.61 -7.78
C ASN A 195 1.80 15.52 -6.57
N GLY A 196 1.24 15.10 -5.44
CA GLY A 196 1.98 14.87 -4.20
C GLY A 196 2.54 13.46 -4.06
N VAL A 197 3.67 13.35 -3.36
CA VAL A 197 4.14 12.08 -2.77
C VAL A 197 4.25 12.27 -1.26
N GLN A 198 3.45 11.50 -0.52
CA GLN A 198 3.34 11.53 0.93
C GLN A 198 4.29 10.52 1.57
N PHE A 199 4.82 10.86 2.75
CA PHE A 199 5.66 10.02 3.58
C PHE A 199 5.13 9.98 5.01
N VAL A 200 4.79 8.78 5.48
CA VAL A 200 4.35 8.51 6.86
C VAL A 200 5.42 7.66 7.53
N PRO A 201 6.26 8.24 8.40
CA PRO A 201 7.29 7.49 9.10
C PRO A 201 6.77 6.90 10.40
N SER A 202 7.20 5.67 10.72
CA SER A 202 7.09 5.11 12.08
C SER A 202 8.44 4.52 12.49
N PHE A 203 8.76 4.54 13.78
CA PHE A 203 10.02 3.96 14.29
C PHE A 203 9.88 3.55 15.74
N ALA A 204 10.72 2.61 16.16
CA ALA A 204 10.72 2.14 17.53
C ALA A 204 11.02 3.30 18.49
N GLN A 205 10.09 3.53 19.42
CA GLN A 205 10.19 4.54 20.49
C GLN A 205 10.78 3.95 21.77
N SER A 206 11.06 2.64 21.79
CA SER A 206 11.72 1.95 22.89
C SER A 206 13.07 2.55 23.25
N ASN A 207 13.51 2.36 24.51
CA ASN A 207 14.85 2.75 24.97
C ASN A 207 15.99 2.13 24.14
N SER A 208 15.72 1.00 23.47
CA SER A 208 16.71 0.36 22.58
C SER A 208 16.81 1.05 21.24
N GLU A 209 15.83 1.90 20.90
CA GLU A 209 15.61 2.50 19.59
C GLU A 209 15.49 1.48 18.47
N THR A 210 15.15 0.23 18.83
CA THR A 210 15.01 -0.88 17.88
C THR A 210 13.68 -1.61 18.03
N PHE A 211 13.14 -2.10 16.91
CA PHE A 211 12.04 -3.05 16.95
C PHE A 211 12.54 -4.38 17.49
N ALA A 212 11.90 -4.85 18.55
CA ALA A 212 12.21 -6.10 19.20
C ALA A 212 11.72 -7.30 18.35
N ARG A 213 12.42 -8.43 18.49
CA ARG A 213 12.00 -9.70 17.89
C ARG A 213 11.33 -10.55 18.96
N VAL A 214 10.12 -11.01 18.69
CA VAL A 214 9.45 -11.98 19.57
C VAL A 214 10.20 -13.31 19.55
N SER A 215 10.55 -13.84 20.72
CA SER A 215 11.24 -15.12 20.84
C SER A 215 10.33 -16.31 20.50
N THR A 216 10.79 -17.18 19.61
CA THR A 216 10.08 -18.38 19.10
C THR A 216 10.72 -19.71 19.55
N ASN A 217 11.49 -19.69 20.64
CA ASN A 217 12.21 -20.87 21.15
C ASN A 217 11.27 -22.01 21.61
N ASP A 218 10.10 -21.67 22.17
CA ASP A 218 9.03 -22.61 22.52
C ASP A 218 7.66 -22.00 22.17
N CYS A 219 7.17 -22.28 20.97
CA CYS A 219 5.94 -21.69 20.43
C CYS A 219 5.03 -22.68 19.69
N SER A 220 5.32 -23.99 19.78
CA SER A 220 4.43 -25.04 19.26
C SER A 220 3.14 -25.14 20.09
N VAL A 221 3.19 -24.73 21.36
CA VAL A 221 2.05 -24.58 22.26
C VAL A 221 1.83 -23.09 22.59
N ILE A 222 0.68 -22.79 23.21
CA ILE A 222 0.47 -21.48 23.83
C ILE A 222 1.23 -21.48 25.15
N SER A 223 2.21 -20.59 25.29
CA SER A 223 3.05 -20.44 26.48
C SER A 223 3.00 -19.00 26.99
N ASN A 224 3.26 -18.81 28.28
CA ASN A 224 3.31 -17.46 28.84
C ASN A 224 4.47 -16.67 28.23
N THR A 225 4.26 -15.37 28.02
CA THR A 225 5.36 -14.46 27.78
C THR A 225 6.16 -14.22 29.06
N THR A 226 7.24 -13.45 28.95
CA THR A 226 8.13 -13.12 30.07
C THR A 226 8.63 -11.68 29.91
N GLY A 227 9.08 -11.06 31.00
CA GLY A 227 9.65 -9.71 30.96
C GLY A 227 8.59 -8.66 30.64
N ASP A 228 8.94 -7.68 29.83
CA ASP A 228 8.11 -6.50 29.56
C ASP A 228 6.77 -6.84 28.90
N LEU A 229 6.74 -7.80 27.96
CA LEU A 229 5.50 -8.29 27.37
C LEU A 229 4.49 -8.75 28.43
N LEU A 230 4.94 -9.56 29.41
CA LEU A 230 4.07 -10.04 30.49
C LEU A 230 3.67 -8.89 31.42
N ALA A 231 4.59 -7.96 31.70
CA ALA A 231 4.33 -6.81 32.56
C ALA A 231 3.34 -5.81 31.93
N LYS A 232 3.23 -5.80 30.60
CA LYS A 232 2.37 -4.92 29.80
C LYS A 232 1.08 -5.60 29.30
N GLY A 233 0.72 -6.75 29.87
CA GLY A 233 -0.56 -7.38 29.60
C GLY A 233 -0.60 -8.31 28.38
N ILE A 234 0.51 -8.49 27.65
CA ILE A 234 0.61 -9.53 26.63
C ILE A 234 0.97 -10.86 27.31
N MET A 235 -0.03 -11.60 27.78
CA MET A 235 0.15 -12.71 28.71
C MET A 235 0.72 -13.96 28.06
N GLN A 236 0.35 -14.25 26.81
CA GLN A 236 0.78 -15.48 26.13
C GLN A 236 1.31 -15.25 24.72
N LYS A 237 1.96 -16.27 24.19
CA LYS A 237 2.45 -16.32 22.82
C LYS A 237 2.40 -17.73 22.25
N THR A 238 2.41 -17.81 20.93
CA THR A 238 2.60 -19.04 20.15
C THR A 238 3.18 -18.66 18.79
N CYS A 239 3.29 -19.60 17.86
CA CYS A 239 3.72 -19.31 16.49
C CYS A 239 3.09 -20.28 15.48
N VAL A 240 3.18 -19.87 14.22
CA VAL A 240 2.92 -20.71 13.05
C VAL A 240 4.26 -21.02 12.39
N GLU A 241 4.50 -22.29 12.05
CA GLU A 241 5.72 -22.71 11.37
C GLU A 241 5.39 -22.99 9.90
N ALA A 242 6.01 -22.22 8.99
CA ALA A 242 5.83 -22.36 7.56
C ALA A 242 7.19 -22.22 6.86
N HIS A 243 7.47 -23.09 5.90
CA HIS A 243 8.71 -23.07 5.11
C HIS A 243 10.01 -22.99 5.94
N GLY A 244 10.01 -23.53 7.17
CA GLY A 244 11.15 -23.51 8.08
C GLY A 244 11.30 -22.23 8.92
N TYR A 245 10.37 -21.29 8.83
CA TYR A 245 10.33 -20.07 9.64
C TYR A 245 9.17 -20.12 10.64
N LYS A 246 9.41 -19.55 11.82
CA LYS A 246 8.41 -19.44 12.89
C LYS A 246 7.92 -18.00 12.99
N ILE A 247 6.67 -17.79 12.62
CA ILE A 247 6.00 -16.49 12.64
C ILE A 247 5.24 -16.35 13.97
N PRO A 248 5.53 -15.34 14.81
CA PRO A 248 4.95 -15.22 16.13
C PRO A 248 3.48 -14.76 16.09
N LEU A 249 2.72 -15.26 17.05
CA LEU A 249 1.39 -14.74 17.44
C LEU A 249 1.46 -14.40 18.93
N LEU A 250 1.40 -13.11 19.23
CA LEU A 250 1.23 -12.56 20.57
C LEU A 250 -0.25 -12.61 20.93
N ILE A 251 -0.56 -12.94 22.17
CA ILE A 251 -1.93 -13.08 22.68
C ILE A 251 -2.00 -12.25 23.94
N GLU A 252 -2.92 -11.30 23.96
CA GLU A 252 -3.13 -10.43 25.11
C GLU A 252 -3.55 -11.25 26.33
N ASP A 253 -4.73 -11.87 26.33
CA ASP A 253 -5.04 -12.88 27.34
C ASP A 253 -6.03 -13.93 26.83
N LYS A 254 -5.56 -15.17 26.69
CA LYS A 254 -6.40 -16.30 26.28
C LYS A 254 -7.54 -16.62 27.24
N ALA A 255 -7.47 -16.13 28.49
CA ALA A 255 -8.54 -16.27 29.47
C ALA A 255 -9.68 -15.25 29.26
N VAL A 256 -9.46 -14.23 28.43
CA VAL A 256 -10.39 -13.11 28.18
C VAL A 256 -10.61 -12.99 26.68
N ASN A 257 -11.73 -13.52 26.16
CA ASN A 257 -12.13 -13.51 24.74
C ASN A 257 -11.18 -14.12 23.68
N ASN A 258 -9.85 -14.15 23.84
CA ASN A 258 -8.88 -14.81 22.97
C ASN A 258 -8.77 -16.32 23.26
N SER A 259 -9.90 -17.03 23.39
CA SER A 259 -9.92 -18.45 23.80
C SER A 259 -8.96 -19.33 22.99
N GLU A 260 -8.52 -20.46 23.55
CA GLU A 260 -7.63 -21.40 22.83
C GLU A 260 -8.20 -21.83 21.47
N ALA A 261 -9.54 -21.88 21.35
CA ALA A 261 -10.22 -22.19 20.10
C ALA A 261 -10.09 -21.04 19.07
N LYS A 262 -10.26 -19.77 19.47
CA LYS A 262 -9.99 -18.62 18.59
C LYS A 262 -8.52 -18.56 18.19
N VAL A 263 -7.59 -18.75 19.14
CA VAL A 263 -6.15 -18.81 18.83
C VAL A 263 -5.86 -19.91 17.80
N ALA A 264 -6.47 -21.09 17.95
CA ALA A 264 -6.31 -22.17 16.96
C ALA A 264 -6.88 -21.79 15.59
N HIS A 265 -8.02 -21.11 15.53
CA HIS A 265 -8.64 -20.60 14.30
C HIS A 265 -7.73 -19.59 13.58
N VAL A 266 -7.25 -18.57 14.28
CA VAL A 266 -6.28 -17.56 13.79
C VAL A 266 -5.02 -18.25 13.25
N LYS A 267 -4.43 -19.18 14.01
CA LYS A 267 -3.26 -19.95 13.55
C LYS A 267 -3.53 -20.75 12.28
N ASN A 268 -4.73 -21.31 12.11
CA ASN A 268 -5.09 -22.06 10.92
C ASN A 268 -5.18 -21.17 9.67
N ILE A 269 -5.70 -19.94 9.82
CA ILE A 269 -5.76 -18.95 8.74
C ILE A 269 -4.36 -18.44 8.40
N MET A 270 -3.54 -18.11 9.41
CA MET A 270 -2.13 -17.76 9.23
C MET A 270 -1.39 -18.85 8.47
N GLN A 271 -1.51 -20.11 8.91
CA GLN A 271 -0.88 -21.24 8.22
C GLN A 271 -1.38 -21.38 6.78
N TYR A 272 -2.68 -21.20 6.55
CA TYR A 272 -3.26 -21.29 5.20
C TYR A 272 -2.63 -20.28 4.24
N TYR A 273 -2.54 -19.00 4.61
CA TYR A 273 -1.89 -18.03 3.74
C TYR A 273 -0.40 -18.32 3.59
N LEU A 274 0.33 -18.55 4.69
CA LEU A 274 1.77 -18.82 4.64
C LEU A 274 2.12 -20.06 3.80
N ASP A 275 1.31 -21.12 3.82
CA ASP A 275 1.53 -22.32 3.00
C ASP A 275 1.26 -22.08 1.51
N ASN A 276 0.36 -21.16 1.17
CA ASN A 276 -0.01 -20.87 -0.22
C ASN A 276 0.84 -19.76 -0.86
N PHE A 277 1.54 -18.95 -0.04
CA PHE A 277 2.57 -18.04 -0.55
C PHE A 277 3.94 -18.75 -0.62
N PRO A 278 4.82 -18.36 -1.58
CA PRO A 278 6.17 -18.92 -1.67
C PRO A 278 7.01 -18.61 -0.42
N ALA A 279 7.96 -19.50 -0.10
CA ALA A 279 8.82 -19.42 1.08
C ALA A 279 9.55 -18.06 1.27
N GLU A 280 9.83 -17.33 0.20
CA GLU A 280 10.44 -16.00 0.26
C GLU A 280 9.55 -14.95 0.95
N VAL A 281 8.22 -15.07 0.84
CA VAL A 281 7.26 -14.19 1.52
C VAL A 281 7.32 -14.44 3.03
N THR A 282 7.25 -15.70 3.46
CA THR A 282 7.38 -16.07 4.88
C THR A 282 8.74 -15.66 5.45
N LYS A 283 9.82 -15.80 4.66
CA LYS A 283 11.14 -15.32 5.04
C LYS A 283 11.15 -13.80 5.23
N ALA A 284 10.54 -13.03 4.32
CA ALA A 284 10.47 -11.58 4.41
C ALA A 284 9.74 -11.11 5.69
N ILE A 285 8.60 -11.76 6.02
CA ILE A 285 7.88 -11.54 7.29
C ILE A 285 8.77 -11.87 8.50
N TYR A 286 9.47 -13.00 8.44
CA TYR A 286 10.38 -13.37 9.53
C TYR A 286 11.53 -12.37 9.70
N ASP A 287 12.14 -11.91 8.62
CA ASP A 287 13.26 -10.98 8.65
C ASP A 287 12.86 -9.57 9.11
N SER A 288 11.62 -9.14 8.81
CA SER A 288 11.08 -7.86 9.30
C SER A 288 10.92 -7.81 10.82
N LYS A 289 10.94 -8.97 11.49
CA LYS A 289 10.66 -9.18 12.93
C LYS A 289 9.19 -9.02 13.30
N ALA A 290 8.29 -8.96 12.32
CA ALA A 290 6.88 -8.73 12.59
C ALA A 290 6.20 -9.92 13.30
N ALA A 291 5.14 -9.62 14.04
CA ALA A 291 4.27 -10.58 14.71
C ALA A 291 2.80 -10.26 14.45
N MET A 292 1.91 -11.26 14.53
CA MET A 292 0.50 -10.98 14.75
C MET A 292 0.29 -10.68 16.23
N ALA A 293 -0.54 -9.69 16.57
CA ALA A 293 -0.99 -9.43 17.93
C ALA A 293 -2.50 -9.67 18.03
N PHE A 294 -2.92 -10.51 18.97
CA PHE A 294 -4.31 -10.88 19.15
C PHE A 294 -4.83 -10.33 20.47
N PHE A 295 -5.57 -9.22 20.38
CA PHE A 295 -6.12 -8.46 21.50
C PHE A 295 -7.53 -8.94 21.82
N TYR A 296 -7.99 -8.76 23.06
CA TYR A 296 -9.28 -9.33 23.47
C TYR A 296 -10.51 -8.48 23.12
N ASP A 297 -10.35 -7.18 22.92
CA ASP A 297 -11.37 -6.25 22.43
C ASP A 297 -10.78 -4.98 21.76
N GLU A 298 -11.65 -4.22 21.11
CA GLU A 298 -11.37 -2.96 20.39
C GLU A 298 -11.39 -1.70 21.28
N ASP A 299 -11.54 -1.83 22.61
CA ASP A 299 -11.67 -0.68 23.50
C ASP A 299 -10.30 -0.14 23.90
N TRP A 300 -9.79 0.78 23.09
CA TRP A 300 -8.55 1.51 23.35
C TRP A 300 -8.75 2.69 24.33
N ALA A 301 -9.97 2.95 24.80
CA ALA A 301 -10.24 4.07 25.69
C ALA A 301 -9.92 3.72 27.15
N ASP A 302 -8.76 4.20 27.63
CA ASP A 302 -8.34 4.18 29.04
C ASP A 302 -8.57 2.84 29.76
N GLY A 303 -7.87 1.80 29.29
CA GLY A 303 -7.83 0.46 29.87
C GLY A 303 -6.48 -0.23 29.66
N PRO A 304 -6.27 -1.44 30.24
CA PRO A 304 -5.03 -2.19 30.06
C PRO A 304 -4.70 -2.53 28.58
N ASN A 305 -5.69 -2.45 27.67
CA ASN A 305 -5.51 -2.71 26.23
C ASN A 305 -4.76 -1.58 25.55
N ARG A 306 -5.03 -0.34 25.97
CA ARG A 306 -4.24 0.83 25.58
C ARG A 306 -2.78 0.64 25.98
N ASP A 307 -2.52 0.17 27.21
CA ASP A 307 -1.16 -0.08 27.68
C ASP A 307 -0.44 -1.18 26.87
N ALA A 308 -1.17 -2.20 26.43
CA ALA A 308 -0.64 -3.31 25.64
C ALA A 308 -0.39 -2.91 24.18
N GLY A 309 -1.36 -2.26 23.54
CA GLY A 309 -1.31 -1.75 22.18
C GLY A 309 -0.24 -0.68 22.00
N GLU A 310 -0.28 0.39 22.82
CA GLU A 310 0.76 1.46 22.79
C GLU A 310 2.16 0.86 23.02
N TYR A 311 2.28 -0.09 23.96
CA TYR A 311 3.56 -0.77 24.16
C TYR A 311 4.01 -1.55 22.92
N LEU A 312 3.12 -2.25 22.23
CA LEU A 312 3.49 -2.94 21.00
C LEU A 312 3.85 -1.96 19.88
N ASP A 313 3.13 -0.86 19.70
CA ASP A 313 3.43 0.18 18.70
C ASP A 313 4.82 0.79 18.89
N GLU A 314 5.19 1.06 20.13
CA GLU A 314 6.49 1.64 20.46
C GLU A 314 7.67 0.65 20.29
N ASN A 315 7.42 -0.66 20.36
CA ASN A 315 8.48 -1.66 20.58
C ASN A 315 8.55 -2.77 19.52
N TYR A 316 7.47 -3.03 18.78
CA TYR A 316 7.34 -4.17 17.88
C TYR A 316 6.75 -3.73 16.53
N ARG A 317 7.03 -4.53 15.50
CA ARG A 317 6.24 -4.51 14.27
C ARG A 317 5.14 -5.55 14.44
N PHE A 318 3.90 -5.15 14.24
CA PHE A 318 2.79 -6.09 14.29
C PHE A 318 1.65 -5.71 13.37
N GLN A 319 0.74 -6.67 13.21
CA GLN A 319 -0.62 -6.44 12.75
C GLN A 319 -1.53 -6.88 13.88
N ASP A 320 -2.47 -6.03 14.26
CA ASP A 320 -3.48 -6.33 15.26
C ASP A 320 -4.61 -7.20 14.70
N LEU A 321 -5.32 -7.83 15.62
CA LEU A 321 -6.57 -8.52 15.38
C LEU A 321 -7.32 -8.51 16.71
N PHE A 322 -8.57 -8.07 16.69
CA PHE A 322 -9.41 -8.09 17.89
C PHE A 322 -10.22 -9.38 17.97
N ALA A 323 -10.28 -9.97 19.16
CA ALA A 323 -11.06 -11.19 19.39
C ALA A 323 -12.56 -10.96 19.15
N THR A 324 -13.04 -9.73 19.28
CA THR A 324 -14.41 -9.30 19.00
C THR A 324 -14.77 -9.41 17.52
N GLU A 325 -13.78 -9.44 16.62
CA GLU A 325 -14.00 -9.46 15.17
C GLU A 325 -13.73 -10.83 14.53
N THR A 326 -13.42 -11.85 15.32
CA THR A 326 -13.18 -13.21 14.82
C THR A 326 -13.92 -14.28 15.62
N THR A 327 -14.00 -15.48 15.03
CA THR A 327 -14.75 -16.63 15.56
C THR A 327 -13.81 -17.73 16.07
N ASP A 328 -14.39 -18.65 16.83
CA ASP A 328 -13.78 -19.92 17.23
C ASP A 328 -14.31 -21.13 16.43
N THR A 329 -15.29 -20.93 15.54
CA THR A 329 -15.87 -22.02 14.74
C THR A 329 -16.03 -21.71 13.26
N THR A 330 -15.79 -22.72 12.42
CA THR A 330 -16.14 -22.65 10.99
C THR A 330 -17.56 -23.14 10.70
N LYS A 331 -18.34 -23.59 11.71
CA LYS A 331 -19.59 -24.33 11.53
C LYS A 331 -20.82 -23.61 12.10
N GLY A 332 -21.89 -23.51 11.30
CA GLY A 332 -23.25 -23.24 11.77
C GLY A 332 -23.65 -21.77 11.87
N GLU A 333 -24.80 -21.55 12.53
CA GLU A 333 -25.51 -20.27 12.73
C GLU A 333 -24.84 -19.35 13.79
N ASN A 334 -23.75 -19.82 14.41
CA ASN A 334 -22.98 -19.13 15.46
C ASN A 334 -21.63 -18.58 14.95
N LYS A 335 -21.54 -18.26 13.66
CA LYS A 335 -20.48 -17.39 13.12
C LYS A 335 -20.75 -15.95 13.61
N PRO A 336 -19.71 -15.11 13.75
CA PRO A 336 -19.56 -14.19 14.87
C PRO A 336 -20.83 -13.43 15.27
N ASP A 337 -21.15 -13.54 16.56
CA ASP A 337 -22.06 -12.65 17.28
C ASP A 337 -21.27 -11.37 17.60
N LEU A 338 -21.55 -10.29 16.86
CA LEU A 338 -21.58 -8.85 17.22
C LEU A 338 -21.43 -7.97 15.96
N ALA A 339 -22.20 -6.86 15.92
CA ALA A 339 -22.34 -5.77 14.93
C ALA A 339 -22.10 -6.01 13.41
N THR A 340 -20.93 -6.52 12.99
CA THR A 340 -20.50 -6.59 11.58
C THR A 340 -20.59 -8.00 10.97
N GLN A 341 -20.67 -9.06 11.79
CA GLN A 341 -20.81 -10.47 11.35
C GLN A 341 -19.71 -10.97 10.38
N ARG A 342 -18.55 -10.28 10.31
CA ARG A 342 -17.36 -10.69 9.53
C ARG A 342 -16.38 -11.50 10.39
N ASP A 343 -15.58 -12.35 9.77
CA ASP A 343 -14.43 -13.02 10.40
C ASP A 343 -13.15 -12.29 9.98
N ALA A 344 -12.81 -11.22 10.71
CA ALA A 344 -11.71 -10.29 10.42
C ALA A 344 -10.33 -10.96 10.40
N ALA A 345 -10.19 -12.15 10.98
CA ALA A 345 -8.93 -12.90 10.91
C ALA A 345 -8.47 -13.13 9.45
N PHE A 346 -9.37 -13.26 8.47
CA PHE A 346 -8.94 -13.39 7.07
C PHE A 346 -8.32 -12.10 6.51
N GLU A 347 -8.84 -10.95 6.92
CA GLU A 347 -8.39 -9.60 6.54
C GLU A 347 -7.10 -9.23 7.24
N GLU A 348 -7.08 -9.25 8.57
CA GLU A 348 -5.89 -8.86 9.32
C GLU A 348 -4.68 -9.75 8.99
N ILE A 349 -4.90 -11.05 8.82
CA ILE A 349 -3.81 -11.94 8.42
C ILE A 349 -3.35 -11.67 6.98
N ILE A 350 -4.23 -11.26 6.06
CA ILE A 350 -3.77 -10.91 4.72
C ILE A 350 -3.04 -9.58 4.69
N HIS A 351 -3.47 -8.57 5.46
CA HIS A 351 -2.74 -7.32 5.68
C HIS A 351 -1.32 -7.60 6.19
N PHE A 352 -1.20 -8.47 7.20
CA PHE A 352 0.09 -8.89 7.74
C PHE A 352 1.01 -9.56 6.70
N VAL A 353 0.47 -10.48 5.90
CA VAL A 353 1.24 -11.17 4.84
C VAL A 353 1.61 -10.20 3.72
N HIS A 354 0.70 -9.29 3.39
CA HIS A 354 0.89 -8.27 2.38
C HIS A 354 2.01 -7.30 2.79
N ASP A 355 1.89 -6.64 3.93
CA ASP A 355 2.79 -5.57 4.34
C ASP A 355 4.20 -6.07 4.67
N TYR A 356 4.30 -7.11 5.52
CA TYR A 356 5.60 -7.59 5.98
C TYR A 356 6.25 -8.60 5.03
N GLY A 357 5.46 -9.17 4.11
CA GLY A 357 5.90 -10.15 3.13
C GLY A 357 5.99 -9.58 1.72
N VAL A 358 4.85 -9.34 1.08
CA VAL A 358 4.76 -8.92 -0.32
C VAL A 358 5.37 -7.53 -0.54
N MET A 359 4.96 -6.53 0.23
CA MET A 359 5.45 -5.15 0.11
C MET A 359 6.93 -5.03 0.41
N ASN A 360 7.40 -5.71 1.46
CA ASN A 360 8.82 -5.81 1.79
C ASN A 360 9.66 -6.34 0.61
N LEU A 361 9.14 -7.31 -0.16
CA LEU A 361 9.80 -7.81 -1.36
C LEU A 361 9.63 -6.88 -2.57
N ALA A 362 8.46 -6.23 -2.71
CA ALA A 362 8.16 -5.31 -3.80
C ALA A 362 9.11 -4.10 -3.79
N VAL A 363 9.36 -3.50 -2.63
CA VAL A 363 10.23 -2.32 -2.50
C VAL A 363 11.71 -2.61 -2.73
N GLN A 364 12.15 -3.86 -2.60
CA GLN A 364 13.55 -4.24 -2.83
C GLN A 364 13.94 -4.26 -4.32
N SER A 365 12.98 -4.43 -5.23
CA SER A 365 13.24 -4.48 -6.66
C SER A 365 11.99 -4.18 -7.47
N SER A 366 11.99 -3.04 -8.17
CA SER A 366 10.90 -2.59 -9.04
C SER A 366 10.59 -3.53 -10.21
N SER A 367 11.51 -4.41 -10.58
CA SER A 367 11.29 -5.45 -11.61
C SER A 367 10.91 -6.81 -11.05
N SER A 368 10.67 -6.94 -9.74
CA SER A 368 10.26 -8.21 -9.13
C SER A 368 8.81 -8.54 -9.48
N LYS A 369 8.44 -9.82 -9.38
CA LYS A 369 7.03 -10.24 -9.52
C LYS A 369 6.15 -9.61 -8.44
N TRP A 370 6.70 -9.32 -7.25
CA TRP A 370 5.98 -8.71 -6.14
C TRP A 370 5.73 -7.22 -6.39
N ALA A 371 6.72 -6.50 -6.94
CA ALA A 371 6.50 -5.14 -7.44
C ALA A 371 5.48 -5.10 -8.60
N THR A 372 5.43 -6.15 -9.42
CA THR A 372 4.41 -6.28 -10.48
C THR A 372 3.02 -6.51 -9.90
N MET A 373 2.88 -7.45 -8.95
CA MET A 373 1.63 -7.73 -8.25
C MET A 373 1.12 -6.49 -7.52
N GLN A 374 1.98 -5.80 -6.76
CA GLN A 374 1.62 -4.58 -6.06
C GLN A 374 1.13 -3.50 -7.01
N LYS A 375 1.87 -3.27 -8.10
CA LYS A 375 1.46 -2.29 -9.11
C LYS A 375 0.11 -2.63 -9.72
N GLU A 376 -0.18 -3.91 -9.96
CA GLU A 376 -1.47 -4.36 -10.47
C GLU A 376 -2.61 -4.08 -9.47
N LEU A 377 -2.37 -4.32 -8.18
CA LEU A 377 -3.30 -3.97 -7.11
C LEU A 377 -3.53 -2.46 -7.02
N ASP A 378 -2.45 -1.66 -7.05
CA ASP A 378 -2.53 -0.19 -7.05
C ASP A 378 -3.41 0.31 -8.23
N GLU A 379 -3.19 -0.22 -9.43
CA GLU A 379 -3.95 0.14 -10.64
C GLU A 379 -5.42 -0.30 -10.59
N LEU A 380 -5.74 -1.39 -9.87
CA LEU A 380 -7.12 -1.84 -9.66
C LEU A 380 -7.83 -0.97 -8.62
N ASN A 381 -7.15 -0.68 -7.50
CA ASN A 381 -7.62 0.23 -6.46
C ASN A 381 -7.96 1.61 -7.04
N GLU A 382 -7.04 2.23 -7.79
CA GLU A 382 -7.24 3.54 -8.44
C GLU A 382 -8.50 3.51 -9.34
N LYS A 383 -8.64 2.48 -10.17
CA LYS A 383 -9.81 2.31 -11.06
C LYS A 383 -11.10 2.14 -10.27
N ALA A 384 -11.08 1.37 -9.19
CA ALA A 384 -12.26 1.14 -8.35
C ALA A 384 -12.72 2.42 -7.66
N ILE A 385 -11.78 3.22 -7.13
CA ILE A 385 -12.07 4.56 -6.57
C ILE A 385 -12.63 5.47 -7.67
N LEU A 386 -12.00 5.54 -8.84
CA LEU A 386 -12.46 6.37 -9.96
C LEU A 386 -13.85 5.98 -10.47
N ALA A 387 -14.16 4.69 -10.50
CA ALA A 387 -15.45 4.14 -10.90
C ALA A 387 -16.53 4.34 -9.83
N GLY A 388 -16.14 4.57 -8.58
CA GLY A 388 -17.06 4.58 -7.45
C GLY A 388 -17.58 3.17 -7.13
N SER A 389 -16.76 2.15 -7.30
CA SER A 389 -17.02 0.80 -6.77
C SER A 389 -16.32 0.55 -5.44
N TYR A 390 -15.30 1.36 -5.11
CA TYR A 390 -14.60 1.37 -3.82
C TYR A 390 -14.58 2.80 -3.24
N PHE A 391 -14.83 2.92 -1.93
CA PHE A 391 -15.01 4.17 -1.20
C PHE A 391 -14.17 4.17 0.08
N PRO A 392 -12.83 4.27 -0.02
CA PRO A 392 -12.00 4.44 1.17
C PRO A 392 -12.39 5.79 1.82
N ASN A 393 -12.75 5.77 3.10
CA ASN A 393 -13.37 6.88 3.84
C ASN A 393 -14.79 7.28 3.40
N GLY A 394 -15.52 6.36 2.77
CA GLY A 394 -16.94 6.52 2.49
C GLY A 394 -17.27 7.43 1.31
N GLN A 395 -18.58 7.59 1.08
CA GLN A 395 -19.13 8.28 -0.10
C GLN A 395 -19.25 9.80 0.07
N ASP A 396 -19.15 10.31 1.29
CA ASP A 396 -19.29 11.73 1.58
C ASP A 396 -17.94 12.44 1.43
N SER A 397 -17.82 13.26 0.38
CA SER A 397 -16.61 14.07 0.14
C SER A 397 -16.45 15.26 1.09
N THR A 398 -17.44 15.56 1.92
CA THR A 398 -17.40 16.70 2.85
C THR A 398 -16.86 16.35 4.23
N ILE A 399 -16.60 15.07 4.49
CA ILE A 399 -15.89 14.62 5.69
C ILE A 399 -14.50 15.28 5.69
N VAL A 400 -14.11 15.80 6.85
CA VAL A 400 -12.83 16.50 7.07
C VAL A 400 -11.80 15.65 7.78
N GLU A 401 -12.22 14.55 8.40
CA GLU A 401 -11.38 13.59 9.14
C GLU A 401 -11.52 12.22 8.47
N ALA A 402 -10.44 11.74 7.87
CA ALA A 402 -10.37 10.39 7.31
C ALA A 402 -10.21 9.37 8.45
N ASP A 403 -10.92 8.25 8.37
CA ASP A 403 -10.77 7.10 9.27
C ASP A 403 -9.59 6.22 8.85
N LEU A 404 -9.33 6.18 7.54
CA LEU A 404 -8.38 5.30 6.89
C LEU A 404 -7.33 6.12 6.15
N ASP A 405 -6.07 5.79 6.36
CA ASP A 405 -4.98 6.46 5.68
C ASP A 405 -4.82 6.01 4.22
N ALA A 406 -4.34 6.91 3.37
CA ALA A 406 -4.23 6.69 1.93
C ALA A 406 -3.26 5.55 1.55
N GLU A 407 -2.22 5.31 2.36
CA GLU A 407 -1.31 4.18 2.25
C GLU A 407 -1.95 2.82 2.54
N SER A 408 -3.18 2.82 3.09
CA SER A 408 -3.94 1.62 3.41
C SER A 408 -5.05 1.31 2.41
N TYR A 409 -5.39 2.22 1.50
CA TYR A 409 -6.53 2.04 0.59
C TYR A 409 -6.42 0.77 -0.29
N ASP A 410 -5.22 0.46 -0.78
CA ASP A 410 -4.99 -0.70 -1.65
C ASP A 410 -5.07 -2.03 -0.88
N GLN A 411 -4.51 -2.09 0.34
CA GLN A 411 -4.62 -3.29 1.18
C GLN A 411 -6.06 -3.52 1.64
N GLU A 412 -6.80 -2.47 1.98
CA GLU A 412 -8.22 -2.60 2.33
C GLU A 412 -9.08 -3.01 1.14
N TYR A 413 -8.83 -2.42 -0.03
CA TYR A 413 -9.47 -2.86 -1.27
C TYR A 413 -9.19 -4.35 -1.56
N LEU A 414 -7.96 -4.81 -1.31
CA LEU A 414 -7.60 -6.22 -1.39
C LEU A 414 -8.42 -7.06 -0.40
N ALA A 415 -8.50 -6.66 0.88
CA ALA A 415 -9.23 -7.39 1.90
C ALA A 415 -10.74 -7.47 1.62
N TYR A 416 -11.40 -6.35 1.31
CA TYR A 416 -12.82 -6.35 0.95
C TYR A 416 -13.10 -7.19 -0.30
N SER A 417 -12.25 -7.09 -1.32
CA SER A 417 -12.36 -7.93 -2.51
C SER A 417 -12.13 -9.40 -2.19
N LEU A 418 -11.27 -9.72 -1.21
CA LEU A 418 -11.02 -11.08 -0.74
C LEU A 418 -12.27 -11.68 -0.10
N TYR A 419 -12.99 -10.91 0.72
CA TYR A 419 -14.26 -11.36 1.28
C TYR A 419 -15.28 -11.71 0.20
N ALA A 420 -15.42 -10.85 -0.80
CA ALA A 420 -16.33 -11.09 -1.91
C ALA A 420 -15.85 -12.31 -2.74
N TYR A 421 -14.57 -12.36 -3.11
CA TYR A 421 -14.00 -13.44 -3.93
C TYR A 421 -14.24 -14.82 -3.31
N TYR A 422 -14.01 -14.95 -2.02
CA TYR A 422 -14.19 -16.21 -1.30
C TYR A 422 -15.59 -16.42 -0.72
N ASP A 423 -16.50 -15.46 -0.87
CA ASP A 423 -17.80 -15.43 -0.20
C ASP A 423 -17.67 -15.69 1.32
N LEU A 424 -16.75 -14.96 1.97
CA LEU A 424 -16.50 -15.07 3.40
C LEU A 424 -17.53 -14.30 4.23
N ASN A 425 -18.12 -13.24 3.66
CA ASN A 425 -19.14 -12.43 4.33
C ASN A 425 -20.32 -13.26 4.81
N PHE A 426 -20.90 -12.88 5.93
CA PHE A 426 -22.20 -13.43 6.33
C PHE A 426 -23.26 -13.10 5.27
N LYS A 427 -24.21 -14.01 5.08
CA LYS A 427 -25.27 -13.83 4.07
C LYS A 427 -26.10 -12.58 4.37
N GLY A 428 -26.05 -11.61 3.47
CA GLY A 428 -26.79 -10.34 3.59
C GLY A 428 -25.99 -9.20 4.23
N TYR A 429 -24.76 -9.45 4.66
CA TYR A 429 -23.81 -8.40 5.00
C TYR A 429 -23.26 -7.75 3.71
N ASN A 430 -23.06 -6.44 3.74
CA ASN A 430 -22.36 -5.69 2.71
C ASN A 430 -21.47 -4.64 3.38
N ALA A 431 -20.20 -4.57 3.00
CA ALA A 431 -19.30 -3.50 3.42
C ALA A 431 -19.77 -2.17 2.80
N GLN A 432 -19.60 -1.06 3.50
CA GLN A 432 -19.97 0.26 2.96
C GLN A 432 -18.93 0.75 1.93
N GLU A 433 -17.72 0.24 2.08
CA GLU A 433 -16.51 0.63 1.36
C GLU A 433 -16.46 -0.02 -0.03
N LEU A 434 -17.01 -1.23 -0.21
CA LEU A 434 -16.97 -1.95 -1.48
C LEU A 434 -18.38 -2.29 -1.98
N SER A 435 -18.64 -2.04 -3.26
CA SER A 435 -19.96 -2.29 -3.88
C SER A 435 -20.29 -3.78 -4.10
N SER A 436 -19.38 -4.70 -3.78
CA SER A 436 -19.51 -6.14 -4.03
C SER A 436 -19.34 -6.92 -2.73
N ALA A 437 -20.38 -7.64 -2.32
CA ALA A 437 -20.37 -8.46 -1.10
C ALA A 437 -20.12 -9.95 -1.39
N THR A 438 -20.42 -10.39 -2.61
CA THR A 438 -20.34 -11.79 -3.05
C THR A 438 -19.43 -11.98 -4.26
N PHE A 439 -19.02 -13.22 -4.52
CA PHE A 439 -18.19 -13.53 -5.69
C PHE A 439 -18.90 -13.16 -7.00
N ALA A 440 -20.21 -13.39 -7.07
CA ALA A 440 -21.00 -13.10 -8.26
C ALA A 440 -21.07 -11.58 -8.54
N GLU A 441 -21.18 -10.76 -7.49
CA GLU A 441 -21.13 -9.31 -7.61
C GLU A 441 -19.74 -8.83 -7.99
N LEU A 442 -18.68 -9.34 -7.34
CA LEU A 442 -17.30 -8.98 -7.70
C LEU A 442 -17.00 -9.34 -9.16
N GLN A 443 -17.43 -10.52 -9.62
CA GLN A 443 -17.27 -10.94 -11.01
C GLN A 443 -18.02 -10.05 -12.01
N ALA A 444 -19.16 -9.48 -11.62
CA ALA A 444 -19.95 -8.59 -12.47
C ALA A 444 -19.41 -7.15 -12.47
N ASN A 445 -19.02 -6.66 -11.30
CA ASN A 445 -18.67 -5.26 -11.06
C ASN A 445 -17.17 -5.00 -11.28
N ASP A 446 -16.31 -5.98 -10.98
CA ASP A 446 -14.85 -5.88 -11.06
C ASP A 446 -14.19 -7.21 -11.53
N PRO A 447 -14.40 -7.59 -12.80
CA PRO A 447 -13.87 -8.84 -13.33
C PRO A 447 -12.34 -8.89 -13.41
N GLU A 448 -11.65 -7.74 -13.42
CA GLU A 448 -10.19 -7.71 -13.39
C GLU A 448 -9.65 -8.03 -11.99
N MET A 449 -10.32 -7.58 -10.92
CA MET A 449 -9.97 -8.01 -9.56
C MET A 449 -10.16 -9.52 -9.35
N VAL A 450 -11.16 -10.14 -9.99
CA VAL A 450 -11.30 -11.61 -9.97
C VAL A 450 -10.09 -12.29 -10.61
N LYS A 451 -9.59 -11.79 -11.74
CA LYS A 451 -8.39 -12.35 -12.40
C LYS A 451 -7.15 -12.18 -11.53
N PHE A 452 -7.00 -11.02 -10.90
CA PHE A 452 -5.93 -10.75 -9.95
C PHE A 452 -5.94 -11.78 -8.80
N MET A 453 -7.11 -12.02 -8.20
CA MET A 453 -7.29 -13.02 -7.14
C MET A 453 -6.96 -14.43 -7.63
N GLU A 454 -7.45 -14.83 -8.81
CA GLU A 454 -7.14 -16.14 -9.41
C GLU A 454 -5.65 -16.33 -9.75
N GLN A 455 -4.93 -15.23 -10.01
CA GLN A 455 -3.52 -15.25 -10.37
C GLN A 455 -2.60 -15.37 -9.14
N TYR A 456 -2.90 -14.65 -8.06
CA TYR A 456 -1.98 -14.50 -6.92
C TYR A 456 -2.42 -15.20 -5.64
N PHE A 457 -3.70 -15.57 -5.50
CA PHE A 457 -4.26 -16.11 -4.28
C PHE A 457 -4.74 -17.56 -4.46
N PRO A 458 -4.80 -18.36 -3.37
CA PRO A 458 -5.30 -19.71 -3.47
C PRO A 458 -6.75 -19.78 -3.97
N THR A 459 -7.10 -20.87 -4.65
CA THR A 459 -8.44 -20.97 -5.26
C THR A 459 -9.55 -21.04 -4.20
N ARG A 460 -10.76 -20.60 -4.56
CA ARG A 460 -11.97 -20.77 -3.72
C ARG A 460 -12.20 -22.22 -3.29
N ALA A 461 -11.87 -23.19 -4.16
CA ALA A 461 -11.97 -24.61 -3.85
C ALA A 461 -10.96 -25.04 -2.76
N ALA A 462 -9.74 -24.50 -2.80
CA ALA A 462 -8.72 -24.76 -1.78
C ALA A 462 -9.13 -24.19 -0.42
N LEU A 463 -9.68 -22.96 -0.39
CA LEU A 463 -10.22 -22.36 0.83
C LEU A 463 -11.33 -23.25 1.42
N LYS A 464 -12.33 -23.61 0.61
CA LYS A 464 -13.45 -24.46 1.04
C LYS A 464 -13.00 -25.81 1.58
N ALA A 465 -11.95 -26.39 0.99
CA ALA A 465 -11.39 -27.65 1.45
C ALA A 465 -10.70 -27.51 2.83
N LYS A 466 -10.01 -26.38 3.07
CA LYS A 466 -9.32 -26.11 4.33
C LYS A 466 -10.27 -25.68 5.45
N PHE A 467 -11.26 -24.85 5.13
CA PHE A 467 -12.20 -24.27 6.08
C PHE A 467 -13.64 -24.72 5.75
N PRO A 468 -14.00 -25.97 6.07
CA PRO A 468 -15.32 -26.49 5.79
C PRO A 468 -16.35 -25.67 6.57
N GLY A 469 -17.17 -24.95 5.81
CA GLY A 469 -18.14 -23.98 6.31
C GLY A 469 -18.04 -22.61 5.66
N TYR A 470 -16.93 -22.31 4.99
CA TYR A 470 -16.84 -21.25 3.98
C TYR A 470 -16.81 -21.89 2.58
N PRO A 471 -17.33 -21.26 1.51
CA PRO A 471 -18.04 -19.98 1.48
C PRO A 471 -19.38 -19.99 2.23
N ASN A 472 -19.82 -18.80 2.65
CA ASN A 472 -21.05 -18.55 3.42
C ASN A 472 -22.31 -18.30 2.57
N ASN A 473 -22.18 -18.34 1.23
CA ASN A 473 -23.24 -18.02 0.27
C ASN A 473 -23.78 -19.24 -0.49
#